data_AF-A0A382B886-F1
#
_entry.id   AF-A0A382B886-F1
#
_cell.length_a   1.000
_cell.length_b   1.000
_cell.length_c   1.000
_cell.angle_alpha   90.00
_cell.angle_beta   90.00
_cell.angle_gamma   90.00
#
_symmetry.space_group_name_H-M   'P 1'
#
loop_
_entity.id
_entity.type
_entity.pdbx_description
1 polymer ?
#
loop_
_entity_poly.entity_id
_entity_poly.type
_entity_poly.pdbx_seq_one_letter_code
_entity_poly.pdbx_strand_id
1 'polypeptide(L)'
;MSKKIEVSGPSPFGSSSGVFEAEIFITANKPSDDNISNQTFDSLWKDTFHLTASNGAFFEILGSDSNPIPDKVFTHDSVWIIVKDQFSPSHVSFEFNISKKVENIESTNTTSEPSISKKQISLRPRPGPRGYIGPPGEKGRSGTIGVAGDKGDKGDKGPIG
;
A
#
# COMPACT_ATOMS: atom_id res chain seq x y z
N MET A 1 24.13 2.80 7.44
CA MET A 1 22.98 3.04 6.55
C MET A 1 22.39 1.68 6.22
N SER A 2 21.11 1.46 6.52
CA SER A 2 20.46 0.21 6.11
C SER A 2 20.25 0.20 4.59
N LYS A 3 20.58 -0.91 3.95
CA LYS A 3 20.27 -1.12 2.54
C LYS A 3 18.75 -1.23 2.38
N LYS A 4 18.24 -0.59 1.32
CA LYS A 4 16.80 -0.58 1.00
C LYS A 4 16.60 -1.19 -0.38
N ILE A 5 15.45 -1.82 -0.57
CA ILE A 5 15.03 -2.38 -1.85
C ILE A 5 13.67 -1.81 -2.19
N GLU A 6 13.61 -1.01 -3.25
CA GLU A 6 12.33 -0.58 -3.80
C GLU A 6 11.75 -1.70 -4.68
N VAL A 7 10.59 -2.23 -4.29
CA VAL A 7 9.91 -3.31 -4.99
C VAL A 7 8.62 -2.80 -5.64
N SER A 8 8.31 -3.33 -6.82
CA SER A 8 7.02 -3.15 -7.48
C SER A 8 6.58 -4.48 -8.06
N GLY A 9 5.29 -4.78 -7.97
CA GLY A 9 4.79 -6.07 -8.42
C GLY A 9 3.26 -6.17 -8.40
N PRO A 10 2.72 -7.36 -8.72
CA PRO A 10 1.30 -7.63 -8.62
C PRO A 10 0.84 -7.56 -7.16
N SER A 11 -0.39 -7.08 -6.95
CA SER A 11 -1.03 -7.03 -5.64
C SER A 11 -1.87 -8.28 -5.38
N PRO A 12 -1.91 -8.84 -4.16
CA PRO A 12 -2.83 -9.93 -3.82
C PRO A 12 -4.29 -9.49 -3.74
N PHE A 13 -4.56 -8.18 -3.77
CA PHE A 13 -5.90 -7.60 -3.61
C PHE A 13 -6.70 -7.50 -4.93
N GLY A 14 -6.26 -8.19 -5.98
CA GLY A 14 -6.88 -8.15 -7.31
C GLY A 14 -6.90 -6.73 -7.89
N SER A 15 -7.95 -6.34 -8.61
CA SER A 15 -8.08 -4.99 -9.18
C SER A 15 -8.50 -3.90 -8.17
N SER A 16 -8.59 -4.25 -6.89
CA SER A 16 -8.97 -3.32 -5.83
C SER A 16 -7.89 -2.25 -5.65
N SER A 17 -8.32 -1.00 -5.44
CA SER A 17 -7.43 0.10 -5.11
C SER A 17 -7.72 0.56 -3.69
N GLY A 18 -6.67 0.74 -2.88
CA GLY A 18 -6.81 1.05 -1.46
C GLY A 18 -5.53 0.84 -0.68
N VAL A 19 -5.63 1.03 0.63
CA VAL A 19 -4.57 0.71 1.60
C VAL A 19 -4.98 -0.56 2.32
N PHE A 20 -4.07 -1.53 2.39
CA PHE A 20 -4.29 -2.84 2.97
C PHE A 20 -3.14 -3.19 3.91
N GLU A 21 -3.39 -4.02 4.92
CA GLU A 21 -2.28 -4.58 5.72
C GLU A 21 -1.77 -5.85 5.05
N ALA A 22 -0.48 -5.88 4.76
CA ALA A 22 0.18 -6.99 4.10
C ALA A 22 1.50 -7.34 4.80
N GLU A 23 1.84 -8.61 4.81
CA GLU A 23 3.18 -9.07 5.14
C GLU A 23 3.97 -9.32 3.86
N ILE A 24 5.18 -8.77 3.81
CA ILE A 24 6.11 -8.97 2.70
C ILE A 24 7.28 -9.80 3.19
N PHE A 25 7.60 -10.85 2.46
CA PHE A 25 8.73 -11.74 2.73
C PHE A 25 9.71 -11.72 1.55
N ILE A 26 11.00 -11.85 1.87
CA ILE A 26 12.07 -12.10 0.92
C ILE A 26 12.60 -13.51 1.15
N THR A 27 12.64 -14.34 0.11
CA THR A 27 13.18 -15.70 0.17
C THR A 27 14.21 -15.92 -0.94
N ALA A 28 15.20 -16.80 -0.70
CA ALA A 28 16.20 -17.13 -1.73
C ALA A 28 15.57 -17.91 -2.90
N ASN A 29 14.73 -18.90 -2.57
CA ASN A 29 14.08 -19.77 -3.53
C ASN A 29 12.57 -19.60 -3.47
N LYS A 30 11.87 -19.94 -4.56
CA LYS A 30 10.40 -19.96 -4.60
C LYS A 30 9.86 -21.03 -3.65
N PRO A 31 9.09 -20.68 -2.60
CA PRO A 31 8.36 -21.67 -1.84
C PRO A 31 7.15 -22.20 -2.62
N SER A 32 6.70 -23.41 -2.27
CA SER A 32 5.43 -23.93 -2.78
C SER A 32 4.24 -23.15 -2.20
N ASP A 33 3.13 -23.18 -2.90
CA ASP A 33 1.86 -22.54 -2.48
C ASP A 33 1.44 -23.00 -1.07
N ASP A 34 1.47 -24.32 -0.84
CA ASP A 34 1.19 -24.91 0.47
C ASP A 34 2.13 -24.40 1.57
N ASN A 35 3.41 -24.20 1.25
CA ASN A 35 4.36 -23.66 2.23
C ASN A 35 4.06 -22.18 2.52
N ILE A 36 3.64 -21.40 1.51
CA ILE A 36 3.28 -19.99 1.69
C ILE A 36 2.05 -19.87 2.59
N SER A 37 1.01 -20.65 2.30
CA SER A 37 -0.23 -20.68 3.06
C SER A 37 0.00 -21.07 4.52
N ASN A 38 0.83 -22.09 4.76
CA ASN A 38 1.17 -22.57 6.10
C ASN A 38 2.33 -21.79 6.77
N GLN A 39 2.94 -20.82 6.07
CA GLN A 39 4.14 -20.09 6.51
C GLN A 39 5.32 -20.99 6.93
N THR A 40 5.49 -22.14 6.27
CA THR A 40 6.53 -23.13 6.58
C THR A 40 7.77 -23.00 5.70
N PHE A 41 8.13 -21.77 5.30
CA PHE A 41 9.27 -21.50 4.42
C PHE A 41 10.34 -20.63 5.10
N ASP A 42 11.56 -20.74 4.60
CA ASP A 42 12.70 -19.99 5.13
C ASP A 42 12.72 -18.57 4.55
N SER A 43 12.34 -17.58 5.36
CA SER A 43 12.37 -16.17 5.01
C SER A 43 13.71 -15.56 5.37
N LEU A 44 14.41 -14.98 4.38
CA LEU A 44 15.61 -14.18 4.62
C LEU A 44 15.30 -12.87 5.33
N TRP A 45 14.11 -12.32 5.07
CA TRP A 45 13.61 -11.10 5.67
C TRP A 45 12.10 -11.08 5.61
N LYS A 46 11.46 -10.40 6.56
CA LYS A 46 10.01 -10.19 6.61
C LYS A 46 9.68 -8.87 7.30
N ASP A 47 8.58 -8.25 6.89
CA ASP A 47 8.00 -7.09 7.59
C ASP A 47 6.52 -6.89 7.24
N THR A 48 5.84 -6.08 8.03
CA THR A 48 4.42 -5.75 7.86
C THR A 48 4.26 -4.31 7.35
N PHE A 49 3.40 -4.12 6.36
CA PHE A 49 3.20 -2.84 5.69
C PHE A 49 1.73 -2.45 5.57
N HIS A 50 1.49 -1.14 5.58
CA HIS A 50 0.26 -0.55 5.07
C HIS A 50 0.42 -0.35 3.55
N LEU A 51 0.23 -1.42 2.80
CA LEU A 51 0.48 -1.47 1.37
C LEU A 51 -0.59 -0.69 0.60
N THR A 52 -0.16 0.29 -0.18
CA THR A 52 -1.05 0.97 -1.13
C THR A 52 -1.05 0.19 -2.44
N ALA A 53 -2.17 -0.45 -2.76
CA ALA A 53 -2.38 -1.14 -4.03
C ALA A 53 -3.29 -0.31 -4.93
N SER A 54 -3.00 -0.31 -6.23
CA SER A 54 -3.84 0.30 -7.25
C SER A 54 -3.74 -0.48 -8.56
N ASN A 55 -4.87 -0.67 -9.24
CA ASN A 55 -4.93 -1.35 -10.54
C ASN A 55 -4.23 -2.74 -10.57
N GLY A 56 -4.30 -3.50 -9.48
CA GLY A 56 -3.66 -4.82 -9.40
C GLY A 56 -2.14 -4.80 -9.20
N ALA A 57 -1.55 -3.64 -8.93
CA ALA A 57 -0.13 -3.50 -8.64
C ALA A 57 0.11 -2.74 -7.32
N PHE A 58 1.33 -2.85 -6.81
CA PHE A 58 1.82 -2.08 -5.67
C PHE A 58 3.25 -1.61 -5.89
N PHE A 59 3.68 -0.66 -5.07
CA PHE A 59 5.06 -0.21 -4.93
C PHE A 59 5.36 -0.04 -3.44
N GLU A 60 6.51 -0.52 -2.98
CA GLU A 60 6.93 -0.41 -1.58
C GLU A 60 8.45 -0.31 -1.45
N ILE A 61 8.94 0.32 -0.39
CA ILE A 61 10.37 0.36 -0.08
C ILE A 61 10.65 -0.56 1.10
N LEU A 62 11.29 -1.68 0.81
CA LEU A 62 11.68 -2.67 1.80
C LEU A 62 12.99 -2.26 2.48
N GLY A 63 13.11 -2.61 3.76
CA GLY A 63 14.27 -2.32 4.59
C GLY A 63 14.18 -0.98 5.29
N SER A 64 14.33 -1.02 6.61
CA SER A 64 14.36 0.15 7.47
C SER A 64 15.55 0.09 8.44
N ASP A 65 15.79 1.16 9.20
CA ASP A 65 16.81 1.14 10.24
C ASP A 65 16.40 0.24 11.42
N SER A 66 15.10 0.03 11.64
CA SER A 66 14.55 -0.86 12.67
C SER A 66 14.48 -2.32 12.22
N ASN A 67 14.38 -2.57 10.91
CA ASN A 67 14.35 -3.90 10.30
C ASN A 67 15.20 -3.91 9.01
N PRO A 68 16.55 -3.89 9.15
CA PRO A 68 17.44 -3.86 8.00
C PRO A 68 17.38 -5.16 7.20
N ILE A 69 17.49 -5.05 5.88
CA ILE A 69 17.61 -6.23 5.01
C ILE A 69 18.99 -6.86 5.22
N PRO A 70 19.09 -8.15 5.60
CA PRO A 70 20.37 -8.81 5.79
C PRO A 70 21.19 -8.89 4.51
N ASP A 71 22.53 -8.81 4.63
CA ASP A 71 23.44 -8.88 3.48
C ASP A 71 23.29 -10.17 2.66
N LYS A 72 22.83 -11.26 3.30
CA LYS A 72 22.51 -12.55 2.63
C LYS A 72 21.48 -12.41 1.52
N VAL A 73 20.60 -11.40 1.56
CA VAL A 73 19.67 -11.13 0.45
C VAL A 73 20.44 -10.65 -0.78
N PHE A 74 21.40 -9.75 -0.59
CA PHE A 74 22.17 -9.11 -1.66
C PHE A 74 23.28 -10.00 -2.24
N THR A 75 23.57 -11.16 -1.64
CA THR A 75 24.46 -12.15 -2.25
C THR A 75 23.82 -12.92 -3.40
N HIS A 76 22.49 -12.84 -3.53
CA HIS A 76 21.75 -13.47 -4.62
C HIS A 76 21.48 -12.48 -5.77
N ASP A 77 21.60 -12.95 -7.02
CA ASP A 77 21.25 -12.15 -8.20
C ASP A 77 19.72 -11.92 -8.30
N SER A 78 18.95 -12.95 -7.92
CA SER A 78 17.49 -12.96 -7.85
C SER A 78 17.01 -13.51 -6.51
N VAL A 79 15.91 -12.96 -6.02
CA VAL A 79 15.17 -13.45 -4.85
C VAL A 79 13.69 -13.53 -5.17
N TRP A 80 12.93 -14.20 -4.32
CA TRP A 80 11.48 -14.25 -4.41
C TRP A 80 10.86 -13.30 -3.39
N ILE A 81 9.93 -12.48 -3.87
CA ILE A 81 9.10 -11.62 -3.04
C ILE A 81 7.74 -12.27 -2.90
N ILE A 82 7.27 -12.39 -1.67
CA ILE A 82 5.95 -12.92 -1.35
C ILE A 82 5.19 -11.84 -0.62
N VAL A 83 4.00 -11.52 -1.10
CA VAL A 83 3.10 -10.56 -0.47
C VAL A 83 1.86 -11.32 -0.04
N LYS A 84 1.61 -11.35 1.26
CA LYS A 84 0.47 -12.03 1.88
C LYS A 84 -0.47 -11.00 2.49
N ASP A 85 -1.76 -11.14 2.24
CA ASP A 85 -2.77 -10.45 3.03
C ASP A 85 -2.77 -11.01 4.46
N GLN A 86 -2.86 -10.14 5.48
CA GLN A 86 -2.96 -10.59 6.88
C GLN A 86 -4.37 -11.10 7.25
N PHE A 87 -5.39 -10.66 6.52
CA PHE A 87 -6.80 -10.96 6.84
C PHE A 87 -7.44 -11.98 5.90
N SER A 88 -6.70 -12.50 4.93
CA SER A 88 -7.18 -13.50 4.00
C SER A 88 -6.06 -14.47 3.58
N PRO A 89 -6.38 -15.63 3.01
CA PRO A 89 -5.36 -16.54 2.47
C PRO A 89 -4.75 -16.03 1.15
N SER A 90 -5.15 -14.85 0.67
CA SER A 90 -4.69 -14.31 -0.61
C SER A 90 -3.21 -13.95 -0.53
N HIS A 91 -2.44 -14.46 -1.50
CA HIS A 91 -1.03 -14.16 -1.61
C HIS A 91 -0.57 -14.12 -3.06
N VAL A 92 0.51 -13.42 -3.30
CA VAL A 92 1.21 -13.38 -4.59
C VAL A 92 2.70 -13.58 -4.36
N SER A 93 3.35 -14.29 -5.28
CA SER A 93 4.80 -14.44 -5.26
C SER A 93 5.38 -14.20 -6.65
N PHE A 94 6.50 -13.49 -6.70
CA PHE A 94 7.18 -13.16 -7.95
C PHE A 94 8.69 -13.05 -7.74
N GLU A 95 9.44 -13.26 -8.82
CA GLU A 95 10.89 -13.15 -8.81
C GLU A 95 11.32 -11.67 -8.93
N PHE A 96 12.32 -11.28 -8.15
CA PHE A 96 12.88 -9.94 -8.10
C PHE A 96 14.40 -10.00 -8.29
N ASN A 97 14.90 -9.27 -9.28
CA ASN A 97 16.34 -9.21 -9.60
C ASN A 97 16.99 -8.06 -8.81
N ILE A 98 17.93 -8.38 -7.92
CA ILE A 98 18.56 -7.42 -7.01
C ILE A 98 19.60 -6.56 -7.75
N SER A 99 20.41 -7.19 -8.60
CA SER A 99 21.59 -6.57 -9.23
C SER A 99 21.26 -5.35 -10.10
N LYS A 100 20.05 -5.29 -10.69
CA LYS A 100 19.62 -4.15 -11.53
C LYS A 100 19.29 -2.87 -10.76
N LYS A 101 19.06 -2.96 -9.44
CA LYS A 101 18.51 -1.83 -8.66
C LYS A 101 19.44 -1.31 -7.57
N VAL A 102 20.37 -2.14 -7.07
CA VAL A 102 21.40 -1.69 -6.11
C VAL A 102 22.34 -0.64 -6.73
N GLU A 103 22.65 -0.77 -8.03
CA GLU A 103 23.48 0.19 -8.78
C GLU A 103 22.87 1.61 -8.81
N ASN A 104 21.54 1.72 -8.73
CA ASN A 104 20.82 2.99 -8.70
C ASN A 104 20.75 3.62 -7.29
N ILE A 105 20.98 2.83 -6.22
CA ILE A 105 20.90 3.30 -4.83
C ILE A 105 22.26 3.77 -4.31
N GLU A 106 23.36 3.13 -4.72
CA GLU A 106 24.73 3.54 -4.37
C GLU A 106 25.08 4.96 -4.90
N SER A 107 24.50 5.34 -6.04
CA SER A 107 24.81 6.59 -6.76
C SER A 107 24.27 7.88 -6.13
N THR A 108 23.53 7.82 -5.01
CA THR A 108 23.01 9.02 -4.32
C THR A 108 23.76 9.39 -3.04
N ASN A 109 24.80 8.64 -2.66
CA ASN A 109 25.64 8.95 -1.50
C ASN A 109 26.98 9.57 -1.91
N THR A 110 26.97 10.80 -2.44
CA THR A 110 28.20 11.61 -2.47
C THR A 110 28.33 12.39 -1.18
N THR A 111 29.19 11.86 -0.31
CA THR A 111 29.79 12.52 0.84
C THR A 111 30.39 13.88 0.47
N SER A 112 29.96 14.94 1.16
CA SER A 112 30.75 16.15 1.32
C SER A 112 30.75 16.56 2.79
N GLU A 113 31.88 16.35 3.46
CA GLU A 113 32.25 16.99 4.74
C GLU A 113 33.64 17.64 4.56
N PRO A 114 34.08 18.61 5.39
CA PRO A 114 33.36 19.37 6.43
C PRO A 114 33.57 20.89 6.34
N SER A 115 32.68 21.69 6.93
CA SER A 115 33.00 23.08 7.34
C SER A 115 32.14 23.47 8.55
N ILE A 116 32.83 23.62 9.67
CA ILE A 116 32.32 23.97 10.99
C ILE A 116 31.63 25.35 10.94
N SER A 117 30.33 25.42 11.26
CA SER A 117 29.78 26.55 12.01
C SER A 117 28.53 26.13 12.78
N LYS A 118 28.61 26.33 14.10
CA LYS A 118 27.58 26.03 15.09
C LYS A 118 26.29 26.82 14.78
N LYS A 119 25.17 26.12 14.58
CA LYS A 119 23.86 26.57 15.11
C LYS A 119 22.92 25.38 15.25
N GLN A 120 22.78 24.94 16.50
CA GLN A 120 21.83 23.95 16.98
C GLN A 120 20.39 24.37 16.64
N ILE A 121 19.75 23.67 15.70
CA ILE A 121 18.29 23.67 15.55
C ILE A 121 17.87 22.22 15.31
N SER A 122 17.07 21.71 16.25
CA SER A 122 16.46 20.37 16.25
C SER A 122 15.72 20.11 14.93
N LEU A 123 16.29 19.25 14.07
CA LEU A 123 15.60 18.71 12.91
C LEU A 123 14.68 17.58 13.37
N ARG A 124 13.41 17.91 13.61
CA ARG A 124 12.35 16.91 13.65
C ARG A 124 12.27 16.21 12.28
N PRO A 125 12.00 14.91 12.22
CA PRO A 125 11.77 14.22 10.96
C PRO A 125 10.69 14.96 10.16
N ARG A 126 10.97 15.34 8.91
CA ARG A 126 9.92 15.83 8.02
C ARG A 126 8.93 14.69 7.81
N PRO A 127 7.63 14.88 8.13
CA PRO A 127 6.60 13.93 7.75
C PRO A 127 6.67 13.70 6.23
N GLY A 128 6.52 12.45 5.80
CA GLY A 128 6.43 12.11 4.38
C GLY A 128 5.29 12.89 3.68
N PRO A 129 5.25 12.89 2.34
CA PRO A 129 4.19 13.57 1.59
C PRO A 129 2.82 13.14 2.13
N ARG A 130 2.01 14.12 2.50
CA ARG A 130 0.65 13.89 3.02
C ARG A 130 -0.12 13.12 1.94
N GLY A 131 -0.63 11.94 2.30
CA GLY A 131 -1.42 11.11 1.39
C GLY A 131 -2.56 11.93 0.76
N TYR A 132 -2.92 11.59 -0.48
CA TYR A 132 -4.01 12.25 -1.19
C TYR A 132 -5.31 12.16 -0.36
N ILE A 133 -6.06 13.26 -0.31
CA ILE A 133 -7.40 13.27 0.28
C ILE A 133 -8.27 12.31 -0.53
N GLY A 134 -8.93 11.37 0.15
CA GLY A 134 -9.83 10.42 -0.50
C GLY A 134 -10.94 11.12 -1.31
N PRO A 135 -11.52 10.44 -2.31
CA PRO A 135 -12.61 11.02 -3.10
C PRO A 135 -13.80 11.40 -2.19
N PRO A 136 -14.57 12.45 -2.54
CA PRO A 136 -15.80 12.80 -1.83
C PRO A 136 -16.75 11.60 -1.74
N GLY A 137 -17.38 11.39 -0.58
CA GLY A 137 -18.34 10.31 -0.37
C GLY A 137 -19.50 10.35 -1.36
N GLU A 138 -20.11 9.19 -1.63
CA GLU A 138 -21.28 9.10 -2.52
C GLU A 138 -22.42 10.00 -2.06
N LYS A 139 -23.10 10.63 -3.03
CA LYS A 139 -24.29 11.44 -2.75
C LYS A 139 -25.38 10.53 -2.16
N GLY A 140 -25.97 10.95 -1.04
CA GLY A 140 -27.09 10.23 -0.42
C GLY A 140 -28.25 10.00 -1.40
N ARG A 141 -29.02 8.93 -1.17
CA ARG A 141 -30.21 8.59 -1.98
C ARG A 141 -31.20 9.74 -1.98
N SER A 142 -31.82 10.02 -3.13
CA SER A 142 -32.92 10.97 -3.23
C SER A 142 -34.06 10.55 -2.28
N GLY A 143 -34.61 11.52 -1.55
CA GLY A 143 -35.78 11.30 -0.70
C GLY A 143 -36.99 10.84 -1.51
N THR A 144 -37.89 10.10 -0.86
CA THR A 144 -39.16 9.66 -1.46
C THR A 144 -40.04 10.87 -1.80
N ILE A 145 -40.70 10.84 -2.96
CA ILE A 145 -41.72 11.84 -3.32
C ILE A 145 -42.86 11.78 -2.30
N GLY A 146 -43.30 12.94 -1.81
CA GLY A 146 -44.42 13.05 -0.86
C GLY A 146 -45.74 12.56 -1.48
N VAL A 147 -46.62 12.05 -0.63
CA VAL A 147 -47.98 11.62 -1.04
C VAL A 147 -48.76 12.77 -1.68
N ALA A 148 -49.50 12.46 -2.76
CA ALA A 148 -50.38 13.41 -3.42
C ALA A 148 -51.46 13.89 -2.44
N GLY A 149 -51.69 15.21 -2.37
CA GLY A 149 -52.69 15.81 -1.48
C GLY A 149 -54.12 15.40 -1.85
N ASP A 150 -54.99 15.37 -0.85
CA ASP A 150 -56.40 15.02 -1.03
C ASP A 150 -57.09 15.98 -2.00
N LYS A 151 -57.98 15.41 -2.82
CA LYS A 151 -58.79 16.17 -3.77
C LYS A 151 -59.80 17.01 -3.00
N GLY A 152 -59.78 18.33 -3.21
CA GLY A 152 -60.70 19.26 -2.55
C GLY A 152 -62.17 18.96 -2.83
N ASP A 153 -63.02 19.32 -1.86
CA ASP A 153 -64.46 19.07 -1.89
C ASP A 153 -65.14 19.72 -3.10
N LYS A 154 -66.15 19.03 -3.64
CA LYS A 154 -66.93 19.48 -4.77
C LYS A 154 -67.81 20.66 -4.34
N GLY A 155 -67.60 21.83 -4.94
CA GLY A 155 -68.37 23.03 -4.64
C GLY A 155 -69.88 22.85 -4.82
N ASP A 156 -70.64 23.54 -3.97
CA ASP A 156 -72.10 23.48 -3.92
C ASP A 156 -72.74 23.90 -5.25
N LYS A 157 -73.85 23.24 -5.60
CA LYS A 157 -74.66 23.61 -6.76
C LYS A 157 -75.26 25.00 -6.53
N GLY A 158 -75.09 25.89 -7.52
CA GLY A 158 -75.72 27.20 -7.53
C GLY A 158 -77.25 27.14 -7.54
N PRO A 159 -77.92 28.22 -7.12
CA PRO A 159 -79.38 28.28 -7.03
C PRO A 159 -80.03 28.19 -8.42
N ILE A 160 -81.20 27.54 -8.47
CA ILE A 160 -82.06 27.48 -9.66
C ILE A 160 -82.73 28.85 -9.86
N GLY A 161 -82.60 29.41 -11.07
CA GLY A 161 -83.26 30.65 -11.49
C GLY A 161 -84.64 30.41 -12.09
#